data_AF-A0A238XS81-F1
#
_entry.id   AF-A0A238XS81-F1
#
_cell.length_a   1.000
_cell.length_b   1.000
_cell.length_c   1.000
_cell.angle_alpha   90.00
_cell.angle_beta   90.00
_cell.angle_gamma   90.00
#
_symmetry.space_group_name_H-M   'P 1'
#
loop_
_entity.id
_entity.type
_entity.pdbx_description
1 polymer ?
#
loop_
_entity_poly.entity_id
_entity_poly.type
_entity_poly.pdbx_seq_one_letter_code
_entity_poly.pdbx_strand_id
1 'polypeptide(L)'
;MDKTLSEYKREIVSYISQTFPNLQFRGSADIKLLERWYYLGIPHTFILKYVTEMEDNPPKSLKELQEVIERRFKADKKKEKEHLNMLFKSYSSPQERLRYLYDILQAILISISVDNVLILEKLKELENCDVETVEVELERFEELFYKFLFEHSRDKDEILLEAVKELEPYRFYWDEKIYKMTLKALIKKLLKERYEIPDFTTVISS
;
A
#
# COMPACT_ATOMS: atom_id res chain seq x y z
N MET A 1 2.08 -17.29 12.99
CA MET A 1 3.02 -16.34 13.61
C MET A 1 3.76 -15.66 12.49
N ASP A 2 3.56 -14.36 12.34
CA ASP A 2 4.38 -13.56 11.44
C ASP A 2 5.82 -13.57 11.94
N LYS A 3 6.78 -13.78 11.04
CA LYS A 3 8.21 -13.75 11.39
C LYS A 3 8.55 -12.38 11.97
N THR A 4 9.37 -12.35 13.00
CA THR A 4 9.91 -11.09 13.50
C THR A 4 10.77 -10.43 12.42
N LEU A 5 10.85 -9.11 12.44
CA LEU A 5 11.74 -8.35 11.54
C LEU A 5 13.19 -8.89 11.57
N SER A 6 13.67 -9.32 12.75
CA SER A 6 15.01 -9.88 12.89
C SER A 6 15.17 -11.24 12.19
N GLU A 7 14.17 -12.11 12.26
CA GLU A 7 14.19 -13.41 11.57
C GLU A 7 14.12 -13.22 10.06
N TYR A 8 13.21 -12.36 9.61
CA TYR A 8 13.04 -11.99 8.20
C TYR A 8 14.35 -11.49 7.59
N LYS A 9 15.00 -10.52 8.24
CA LYS A 9 16.31 -9.99 7.81
C LYS A 9 17.37 -11.09 7.73
N ARG A 10 17.48 -11.92 8.78
CA ARG A 10 18.53 -12.92 8.90
C ARG A 10 18.46 -13.97 7.79
N GLU A 11 17.26 -14.48 7.50
CA GLU A 11 17.07 -15.48 6.46
C GLU A 11 17.42 -14.94 5.08
N ILE A 12 16.92 -13.75 4.74
CA ILE A 12 17.16 -13.13 3.43
C ILE A 12 18.65 -12.84 3.24
N VAL A 13 19.31 -12.25 4.24
CA VAL A 13 20.75 -11.96 4.20
C VAL A 13 21.56 -13.25 4.04
N SER A 14 21.22 -14.28 4.81
CA SER A 14 21.91 -15.57 4.74
C SER A 14 21.80 -16.18 3.34
N TYR A 15 20.59 -16.17 2.75
CA TYR A 15 20.37 -16.74 1.43
C TYR A 15 21.06 -15.94 0.33
N ILE A 16 20.92 -14.62 0.33
CA ILE A 16 21.61 -13.74 -0.62
C ILE A 16 23.13 -13.93 -0.55
N SER A 17 23.70 -14.04 0.66
CA SER A 17 25.14 -14.23 0.83
C SER A 17 25.63 -15.59 0.35
N GLN A 18 24.77 -16.62 0.41
CA GLN A 18 25.07 -17.95 -0.13
C GLN A 18 25.00 -17.98 -1.65
N THR A 19 23.96 -17.38 -2.25
CA THR A 19 23.76 -17.36 -3.70
C THR A 19 24.70 -16.37 -4.40
N PHE A 20 25.00 -15.22 -3.78
CA PHE A 20 25.86 -14.18 -4.32
C PHE A 20 27.04 -13.86 -3.38
N PRO A 21 28.07 -14.73 -3.28
CA PRO A 21 29.18 -14.55 -2.34
C PRO A 21 29.95 -13.24 -2.53
N ASN A 22 29.93 -12.69 -3.75
CA ASN A 22 30.63 -11.46 -4.11
C ASN A 22 29.80 -10.18 -3.89
N LEU A 23 28.52 -10.31 -3.50
CA LEU A 23 27.65 -9.18 -3.25
C LEU A 23 27.91 -8.61 -1.86
N GLN A 24 28.52 -7.43 -1.79
CA GLN A 24 28.86 -6.79 -0.52
C GLN A 24 27.63 -6.12 0.12
N PHE A 25 27.33 -6.51 1.36
CA PHE A 25 26.43 -5.77 2.25
C PHE A 25 27.15 -4.54 2.84
N ARG A 26 26.71 -3.35 2.45
CA ARG A 26 27.21 -2.02 2.83
C ARG A 26 26.56 -1.45 4.11
N GLY A 27 26.13 -2.31 5.03
CA GLY A 27 25.70 -1.90 6.38
C GLY A 27 24.33 -1.22 6.42
N SER A 28 24.25 0.02 6.92
CA SER A 28 22.98 0.66 7.33
C SER A 28 21.97 0.89 6.19
N ALA A 29 22.42 1.09 4.96
CA ALA A 29 21.55 1.28 3.81
C ALA A 29 20.79 -0.01 3.44
N ASP A 30 21.47 -1.15 3.53
CA ASP A 30 20.87 -2.45 3.20
C ASP A 30 19.94 -2.94 4.30
N ILE A 31 20.20 -2.57 5.56
CA ILE A 31 19.27 -2.84 6.66
C ILE A 31 17.93 -2.12 6.41
N LYS A 32 17.96 -0.85 5.97
CA LYS A 32 16.75 -0.09 5.65
C LYS A 32 15.97 -0.69 4.47
N LEU A 33 16.68 -1.26 3.50
CA LEU A 33 16.08 -1.96 2.37
C LEU A 33 15.29 -3.20 2.82
N LEU A 34 15.87 -4.00 3.70
CA LEU A 34 15.19 -5.18 4.27
C LEU A 34 14.01 -4.79 5.18
N GLU A 35 14.14 -3.68 5.92
CA GLU A 35 13.02 -3.11 6.69
C GLU A 35 11.88 -2.71 5.78
N ARG A 36 12.19 -2.00 4.70
CA ARG A 36 11.21 -1.62 3.68
C ARG A 36 10.50 -2.84 3.12
N TRP A 37 11.22 -3.89 2.70
CA TRP A 37 10.59 -5.12 2.20
C TRP A 37 9.69 -5.80 3.23
N TYR A 38 10.10 -5.83 4.49
CA TYR A 38 9.28 -6.35 5.58
C TYR A 38 7.99 -5.55 5.75
N TYR A 39 8.08 -4.23 5.82
CA TYR A 39 6.91 -3.37 5.97
C TYR A 39 6.01 -3.44 4.75
N LEU A 40 6.56 -3.47 3.53
CA LEU A 40 5.80 -3.69 2.29
C LEU A 40 5.14 -5.08 2.21
N GLY A 41 5.41 -5.97 3.17
CA GLY A 41 4.83 -7.31 3.22
C GLY A 41 5.34 -8.22 2.12
N ILE A 42 6.54 -7.99 1.59
CA ILE A 42 7.15 -8.85 0.56
C ILE A 42 7.49 -10.18 1.22
N PRO A 43 6.90 -11.32 0.80
CA PRO A 43 7.18 -12.60 1.41
C PRO A 43 8.65 -12.99 1.23
N HIS A 44 9.29 -13.56 2.25
CA HIS A 44 10.66 -14.05 2.11
C HIS A 44 10.78 -15.03 0.93
N THR A 45 9.83 -15.97 0.78
CA THR A 45 9.76 -16.91 -0.35
C THR A 45 9.75 -16.24 -1.72
N PHE A 46 9.13 -15.06 -1.82
CA PHE A 46 9.14 -14.25 -3.04
C PHE A 46 10.56 -13.78 -3.35
N ILE A 47 11.26 -13.25 -2.36
CA ILE A 47 12.65 -12.78 -2.51
C ILE A 47 13.56 -13.95 -2.86
N LEU A 48 13.46 -15.07 -2.14
CA LEU A 48 14.29 -16.26 -2.39
C LEU A 48 14.13 -16.75 -3.84
N LYS A 49 12.88 -16.84 -4.34
CA LYS A 49 12.59 -17.24 -5.71
C LYS A 49 13.37 -16.40 -6.74
N TYR A 50 13.29 -15.06 -6.63
CA TYR A 50 13.96 -14.19 -7.59
C TYR A 50 15.48 -14.11 -7.38
N VAL A 51 15.97 -14.34 -6.17
CA VAL A 51 17.42 -14.53 -5.94
C VAL A 51 17.90 -15.78 -6.67
N THR A 52 17.16 -16.90 -6.61
CA THR A 52 17.48 -18.11 -7.38
C THR A 52 17.42 -17.87 -8.89
N GLU A 53 16.39 -17.19 -9.39
CA GLU A 53 16.25 -16.87 -10.82
C GLU A 53 17.39 -15.98 -11.36
N MET A 54 18.11 -15.29 -10.48
CA MET A 54 19.23 -14.41 -10.82
C MET A 54 20.59 -15.07 -10.60
N GLU A 55 20.67 -16.36 -10.24
CA GLU A 55 21.93 -17.07 -9.97
C GLU A 55 22.91 -17.00 -11.15
N ASP A 56 22.40 -17.20 -12.38
CA ASP A 56 23.21 -17.14 -13.61
C ASP A 56 23.59 -15.71 -14.03
N ASN A 57 22.91 -14.69 -13.50
CA ASN A 57 23.15 -13.28 -13.80
C ASN A 57 23.02 -12.43 -12.52
N PRO A 58 24.02 -12.51 -11.63
CA PRO A 58 23.94 -11.93 -10.30
C PRO A 58 23.87 -10.40 -10.35
N PRO A 59 23.12 -9.77 -9.42
CA PRO A 59 23.06 -8.31 -9.35
C PRO A 59 24.42 -7.74 -8.95
N LYS A 60 24.74 -6.53 -9.43
CA LYS A 60 25.98 -5.81 -9.07
C LYS A 60 25.89 -5.15 -7.70
N SER A 61 24.67 -4.95 -7.20
CA SER A 61 24.40 -4.34 -5.90
C SER A 61 23.06 -4.77 -5.33
N LEU A 62 22.88 -4.65 -4.01
CA LEU A 62 21.58 -4.89 -3.37
C LEU A 62 20.49 -3.94 -3.85
N LYS A 63 20.86 -2.73 -4.28
CA LYS A 63 19.93 -1.79 -4.92
C LYS A 63 19.39 -2.34 -6.25
N GLU A 64 20.23 -2.97 -7.06
CA GLU A 64 19.80 -3.61 -8.30
C GLU A 64 18.86 -4.79 -8.01
N LEU A 65 19.18 -5.59 -6.99
CA LEU A 65 18.28 -6.63 -6.51
C LEU A 65 16.93 -6.04 -6.05
N GLN A 66 16.94 -4.94 -5.29
CA GLN A 66 15.74 -4.21 -4.87
C GLN A 66 14.88 -3.76 -6.04
N GLU A 67 15.48 -3.15 -7.06
CA GLU A 67 14.73 -2.70 -8.22
C GLU A 67 14.04 -3.87 -8.95
N VAL A 68 14.67 -5.06 -9.00
CA VAL A 68 14.07 -6.26 -9.57
C VAL A 68 12.93 -6.78 -8.69
N ILE A 69 13.20 -7.02 -7.41
CA ILE A 69 12.22 -7.56 -6.44
C ILE A 69 10.98 -6.67 -6.38
N GLU A 70 11.15 -5.36 -6.15
CA GLU A 70 10.01 -4.44 -5.98
C GLU A 70 9.23 -4.28 -7.29
N ARG A 71 9.89 -4.25 -8.45
CA ARG A 71 9.22 -4.19 -9.75
C ARG A 71 8.35 -5.42 -9.99
N ARG A 72 8.88 -6.62 -9.70
CA ARG A 72 8.14 -7.88 -9.83
C ARG A 72 6.98 -7.94 -8.84
N PHE A 73 7.23 -7.59 -7.58
CA PHE A 73 6.21 -7.60 -6.54
C PHE A 73 5.06 -6.63 -6.84
N LYS A 74 5.39 -5.42 -7.32
CA LYS A 74 4.39 -4.44 -7.76
C LYS A 74 3.52 -4.98 -8.91
N ALA A 75 4.11 -5.71 -9.85
CA ALA A 75 3.37 -6.30 -10.96
C ALA A 75 2.40 -7.41 -10.49
N ASP A 76 2.84 -8.25 -9.56
CA ASP A 76 2.00 -9.32 -8.99
C ASP A 76 0.86 -8.74 -8.13
N LYS A 77 1.18 -7.76 -7.28
CA LYS A 77 0.18 -7.05 -6.45
C LYS A 77 -0.85 -6.30 -7.27
N LYS A 78 -0.50 -5.79 -8.45
CA LYS A 78 -1.47 -5.17 -9.35
C LYS A 78 -2.56 -6.16 -9.79
N LYS A 79 -2.16 -7.36 -10.23
CA LYS A 79 -3.10 -8.42 -10.64
C LYS A 79 -3.95 -8.91 -9.47
N GLU A 80 -3.31 -9.04 -8.30
CA GLU A 80 -3.99 -9.42 -7.07
C GLU A 80 -5.05 -8.37 -6.67
N LYS A 81 -4.73 -7.06 -6.74
CA LYS A 81 -5.66 -5.97 -6.44
C LYS A 81 -6.94 -6.07 -7.29
N GLU A 82 -6.82 -6.32 -8.58
CA GLU A 82 -7.96 -6.47 -9.49
C GLU A 82 -8.88 -7.63 -9.05
N HIS A 83 -8.30 -8.76 -8.68
CA HIS A 83 -9.04 -9.91 -8.15
C HIS A 83 -9.70 -9.60 -6.80
N LEU A 84 -8.96 -8.99 -5.86
CA LEU A 84 -9.45 -8.61 -4.55
C LEU A 84 -10.59 -7.59 -4.63
N ASN A 85 -10.53 -6.64 -5.56
CA ASN A 85 -11.62 -5.70 -5.80
C ASN A 85 -12.91 -6.39 -6.25
N MET A 86 -12.82 -7.53 -6.97
CA MET A 86 -13.99 -8.35 -7.31
C MET A 86 -14.52 -9.08 -6.08
N LEU A 87 -13.64 -9.69 -5.28
CA LEU A 87 -14.02 -10.38 -4.05
C LEU A 87 -14.63 -9.44 -3.02
N PHE A 88 -14.10 -8.22 -2.89
CA PHE A 88 -14.62 -7.18 -2.01
C PHE A 88 -16.06 -6.77 -2.38
N LYS A 89 -16.46 -6.90 -3.64
CA LYS A 89 -17.84 -6.64 -4.08
C LYS A 89 -18.77 -7.85 -3.94
N SER A 90 -18.21 -9.03 -3.70
CA SER A 90 -18.97 -10.28 -3.53
C SER A 90 -19.46 -10.46 -2.08
N TYR A 91 -20.33 -11.45 -1.87
CA TYR A 91 -20.75 -11.81 -0.51
C TYR A 91 -19.55 -12.38 0.26
N SER A 92 -19.09 -11.65 1.26
CA SER A 92 -17.94 -12.01 2.12
C SER A 92 -18.23 -11.55 3.55
N SER A 93 -17.67 -12.25 4.52
CA SER A 93 -17.79 -11.85 5.93
C SER A 93 -17.11 -10.49 6.18
N PRO A 94 -17.50 -9.76 7.24
CA PRO A 94 -16.86 -8.49 7.61
C PRO A 94 -15.32 -8.61 7.76
N GLN A 95 -14.86 -9.71 8.37
CA GLN A 95 -13.44 -9.98 8.57
C GLN A 95 -12.70 -10.20 7.25
N GLU A 96 -13.30 -10.93 6.31
CA GLU A 96 -12.71 -11.12 4.98
C GLU A 96 -12.62 -9.81 4.21
N ARG A 97 -13.64 -8.95 4.31
CA ARG A 97 -13.62 -7.63 3.67
C ARG A 97 -12.56 -6.73 4.27
N LEU A 98 -12.38 -6.74 5.58
CA LEU A 98 -11.30 -6.01 6.24
C LEU A 98 -9.92 -6.46 5.73
N ARG A 99 -9.71 -7.77 5.61
CA ARG A 99 -8.48 -8.34 5.02
C ARG A 99 -8.29 -7.91 3.57
N TYR A 100 -9.33 -8.02 2.74
CA TYR A 100 -9.26 -7.58 1.35
C TYR A 100 -8.97 -6.08 1.23
N LEU A 101 -9.57 -5.25 2.08
CA LEU A 101 -9.27 -3.82 2.14
C LEU A 101 -7.78 -3.61 2.46
N TYR A 102 -7.26 -4.27 3.50
CA TYR A 102 -5.84 -4.20 3.85
C TYR A 102 -4.94 -4.53 2.64
N ASP A 103 -5.21 -5.64 1.95
CA ASP A 103 -4.40 -6.08 0.81
C ASP A 103 -4.50 -5.13 -0.39
N ILE A 104 -5.69 -4.58 -0.67
CA ILE A 104 -5.91 -3.58 -1.72
C ILE A 104 -5.12 -2.31 -1.42
N LEU A 105 -5.22 -1.79 -0.18
CA LEU A 105 -4.50 -0.58 0.21
C LEU A 105 -2.99 -0.81 0.22
N GLN A 106 -2.51 -1.99 0.63
CA GLN A 106 -1.11 -2.36 0.55
C GLN A 106 -0.61 -2.33 -0.89
N ALA A 107 -1.36 -2.91 -1.84
CA ALA A 107 -1.02 -2.87 -3.26
C ALA A 107 -0.91 -1.43 -3.80
N ILE A 108 -1.77 -0.53 -3.35
CA ILE A 108 -1.71 0.89 -3.70
C ILE A 108 -0.45 1.54 -3.15
N LEU A 109 -0.13 1.34 -1.87
CA LEU A 109 1.06 1.94 -1.25
C LEU A 109 2.37 1.46 -1.90
N ILE A 110 2.44 0.18 -2.28
CA ILE A 110 3.55 -0.37 -3.08
C ILE A 110 3.65 0.36 -4.42
N SER A 111 2.51 0.65 -5.06
CA SER A 111 2.49 1.29 -6.37
C SER A 111 3.05 2.73 -6.36
N ILE A 112 2.81 3.49 -5.29
CA ILE A 112 3.31 4.86 -5.10
C ILE A 112 4.72 4.92 -4.48
N SER A 113 5.33 3.77 -4.20
CA SER A 113 6.73 3.61 -3.74
C SER A 113 7.03 4.20 -2.35
N VAL A 114 6.04 4.28 -1.47
CA VAL A 114 6.23 4.79 -0.09
C VAL A 114 7.08 3.81 0.73
N ASP A 115 8.03 4.33 1.50
CA ASP A 115 8.99 3.53 2.30
C ASP A 115 8.35 2.78 3.48
N ASN A 116 7.27 3.33 4.04
CA ASN A 116 6.66 2.84 5.25
C ASN A 116 5.13 2.77 5.11
N VAL A 117 4.58 1.56 5.24
CA VAL A 117 3.13 1.29 5.14
C VAL A 117 2.49 1.02 6.50
N LEU A 118 3.11 1.45 7.60
CA LEU A 118 2.59 1.32 8.97
C LEU A 118 1.22 1.96 9.16
N ILE A 119 0.80 2.87 8.26
CA ILE A 119 -0.58 3.36 8.23
C ILE A 119 -1.60 2.22 8.19
N LEU A 120 -1.26 1.08 7.58
CA LEU A 120 -2.12 -0.09 7.48
C LEU A 120 -2.16 -0.96 8.75
N GLU A 121 -1.26 -0.79 9.71
CA GLU A 121 -1.28 -1.58 10.95
C GLU A 121 -2.57 -1.36 11.74
N LYS A 122 -3.14 -0.15 11.64
CA LYS A 122 -4.46 0.16 12.20
C LYS A 122 -5.55 -0.80 11.71
N LEU A 123 -5.51 -1.24 10.46
CA LEU A 123 -6.51 -2.19 9.93
C LEU A 123 -6.36 -3.58 10.55
N LYS A 124 -5.14 -4.02 10.86
CA LYS A 124 -4.90 -5.31 11.52
C LYS A 124 -5.41 -5.32 12.95
N GLU A 125 -5.25 -4.19 13.66
CA GLU A 125 -5.75 -4.03 15.03
C GLU A 125 -7.27 -4.20 15.12
N LEU A 126 -7.99 -3.88 14.04
CA LEU A 126 -9.45 -3.99 13.95
C LEU A 126 -9.96 -5.43 13.74
N GLU A 127 -9.10 -6.41 13.40
CA GLU A 127 -9.54 -7.79 13.15
C GLU A 127 -10.22 -8.46 14.35
N ASN A 128 -9.91 -8.00 15.57
CA ASN A 128 -10.44 -8.53 16.83
C ASN A 128 -11.59 -7.69 17.42
N CYS A 129 -12.02 -6.63 16.72
CA CYS A 129 -13.10 -5.76 17.17
C CYS A 129 -14.47 -6.27 16.70
N ASP A 130 -15.53 -5.82 17.38
CA ASP A 130 -16.90 -6.01 16.90
C ASP A 130 -17.18 -5.12 15.67
N VAL A 131 -18.19 -5.50 14.88
CA VAL A 131 -18.49 -4.85 13.59
C VAL A 131 -18.80 -3.36 13.74
N GLU A 132 -19.50 -2.95 14.80
CA GLU A 132 -19.85 -1.52 14.98
C GLU A 132 -18.59 -0.69 15.24
N THR A 133 -17.69 -1.18 16.10
CA THR A 133 -16.39 -0.57 16.34
C THR A 133 -15.55 -0.51 15.05
N VAL A 134 -15.55 -1.58 14.25
CA VAL A 134 -14.82 -1.63 12.97
C VAL A 134 -15.31 -0.55 12.02
N GLU A 135 -16.62 -0.38 11.82
CA GLU A 135 -17.14 0.63 10.88
C GLU A 135 -16.80 2.07 11.32
N VAL A 136 -16.90 2.37 12.62
CA VAL A 136 -16.53 3.71 13.15
C VAL A 136 -15.05 3.99 12.95
N GLU A 137 -14.18 3.01 13.22
CA GLU A 137 -12.74 3.18 13.03
C GLU A 137 -12.35 3.19 11.55
N LEU A 138 -13.07 2.49 10.68
CA LEU A 138 -12.88 2.55 9.23
C LEU A 138 -13.18 3.93 8.67
N GLU A 139 -14.24 4.60 9.13
CA GLU A 139 -14.55 5.98 8.71
C GLU A 139 -13.40 6.94 9.06
N ARG A 140 -12.87 6.83 10.29
CA ARG A 140 -11.72 7.64 10.74
C ARG A 140 -10.45 7.30 9.96
N PHE A 141 -10.23 6.02 9.73
CA PHE A 141 -9.08 5.53 8.98
C PHE A 141 -9.12 5.98 7.52
N GLU A 142 -10.30 6.00 6.91
CA GLU A 142 -10.51 6.46 5.54
C GLU A 142 -9.99 7.89 5.35
N GLU A 143 -10.36 8.81 6.24
CA GLU A 143 -9.88 10.19 6.16
C GLU A 143 -8.35 10.30 6.26
N LEU A 144 -7.76 9.54 7.18
CA LEU A 144 -6.31 9.49 7.37
C LEU A 144 -5.60 8.91 6.15
N PHE A 145 -6.15 7.84 5.57
CA PHE A 145 -5.58 7.16 4.42
C PHE A 145 -5.59 8.05 3.18
N TYR A 146 -6.71 8.71 2.86
CA TYR A 146 -6.76 9.60 1.69
C TYR A 146 -5.85 10.82 1.85
N LYS A 147 -5.73 11.37 3.06
CA LYS A 147 -4.76 12.44 3.32
C LYS A 147 -3.33 11.97 3.06
N PHE A 148 -2.96 10.82 3.62
CA PHE A 148 -1.63 10.22 3.42
C PHE A 148 -1.36 9.95 1.94
N LEU A 149 -2.32 9.36 1.24
CA LEU A 149 -2.24 9.04 -0.18
C LEU A 149 -2.05 10.30 -1.02
N PHE A 150 -2.80 11.37 -0.74
CA PHE A 150 -2.64 12.64 -1.45
C PHE A 150 -1.25 13.25 -1.25
N GLU A 151 -0.71 13.21 -0.02
CA GLU A 151 0.60 13.76 0.30
C GLU A 151 1.75 13.03 -0.41
N HIS A 152 1.59 11.75 -0.70
CA HIS A 152 2.62 10.89 -1.30
C HIS A 152 2.34 10.52 -2.77
N SER A 153 1.19 10.93 -3.32
CA SER A 153 0.84 10.68 -4.71
C SER A 153 1.70 11.51 -5.65
N ARG A 154 2.16 10.88 -6.75
CA ARG A 154 2.85 11.59 -7.84
C ARG A 154 1.92 12.51 -8.62
N ASP A 155 0.62 12.24 -8.57
CA ASP A 155 -0.40 12.93 -9.34
C ASP A 155 -1.09 14.02 -8.52
N LYS A 156 -0.54 14.36 -7.34
CA LYS A 156 -1.10 15.31 -6.39
C LYS A 156 -1.49 16.66 -7.03
N ASP A 157 -0.56 17.24 -7.79
CA ASP A 157 -0.78 18.55 -8.41
C ASP A 157 -1.83 18.49 -9.51
N GLU A 158 -1.87 17.39 -10.26
CA GLU A 158 -2.88 17.14 -11.30
C GLU A 158 -4.27 16.98 -10.68
N ILE A 159 -4.39 16.16 -9.62
CA ILE A 159 -5.64 15.96 -8.87
C ILE A 159 -6.14 17.28 -8.27
N LEU A 160 -5.23 18.08 -7.72
CA LEU A 160 -5.59 19.39 -7.16
C LEU A 160 -6.10 20.34 -8.24
N LEU A 161 -5.41 20.38 -9.40
CA LEU A 161 -5.82 21.21 -10.52
C LEU A 161 -7.19 20.80 -11.06
N GLU A 162 -7.44 19.50 -11.21
CA GLU A 162 -8.71 18.94 -11.65
C GLU A 162 -9.85 19.33 -10.69
N ALA A 163 -9.64 19.13 -9.38
CA ALA A 163 -10.64 19.48 -8.37
C ALA A 163 -10.92 20.98 -8.28
N VAL A 164 -9.88 21.83 -8.38
CA VAL A 164 -10.04 23.30 -8.41
C VAL A 164 -10.79 23.73 -9.66
N LYS A 165 -10.47 23.16 -10.83
CA LYS A 165 -11.15 23.48 -12.08
C LYS A 165 -12.63 23.13 -12.05
N GLU A 166 -13.00 21.99 -11.45
CA GLU A 166 -14.42 21.64 -11.24
C GLU A 166 -15.15 22.62 -10.31
N LEU A 167 -14.45 23.18 -9.32
CA LEU A 167 -15.06 24.10 -8.35
C LEU A 167 -14.95 25.58 -8.71
N GLU A 168 -14.17 25.96 -9.71
CA GLU A 168 -13.97 27.35 -10.11
C GLU A 168 -15.30 28.11 -10.34
N PRO A 169 -16.34 27.52 -10.97
CA PRO A 169 -17.63 28.19 -11.15
C PRO A 169 -18.29 28.62 -9.83
N TYR A 170 -17.99 27.97 -8.71
CA TYR A 170 -18.61 28.20 -7.41
C TYR A 170 -17.78 29.06 -6.46
N ARG A 171 -16.54 29.41 -6.84
CA ARG A 171 -15.54 30.05 -5.97
C ARG A 171 -16.02 31.33 -5.29
N PHE A 172 -16.84 32.13 -5.96
CA PHE A 172 -17.36 33.41 -5.43
C PHE A 172 -18.78 33.31 -4.87
N TYR A 173 -19.46 32.18 -5.07
CA TYR A 173 -20.86 32.00 -4.68
C TYR A 173 -21.02 31.18 -3.41
N TRP A 174 -20.06 30.32 -3.11
CA TRP A 174 -20.07 29.50 -1.91
C TRP A 174 -19.30 30.14 -0.78
N ASP A 175 -19.79 29.91 0.44
CA ASP A 175 -19.03 30.19 1.64
C ASP A 175 -17.69 29.44 1.61
N GLU A 176 -16.63 30.08 2.12
CA GLU A 176 -15.27 29.52 2.09
C GLU A 176 -15.19 28.14 2.76
N LYS A 177 -15.95 27.93 3.84
CA LYS A 177 -15.99 26.63 4.54
C LYS A 177 -16.59 25.56 3.64
N ILE A 178 -17.72 25.88 2.98
CA ILE A 178 -18.39 24.95 2.05
C ILE A 178 -17.45 24.63 0.89
N TYR A 179 -16.83 25.64 0.29
CA TYR A 179 -15.88 25.46 -0.80
C TYR A 179 -14.73 24.52 -0.41
N LYS A 180 -14.09 24.74 0.74
CA LYS A 180 -12.99 23.89 1.23
C LYS A 180 -13.44 22.46 1.52
N MET A 181 -14.62 22.28 2.12
CA MET A 181 -15.17 20.94 2.38
C MET A 181 -15.44 20.18 1.08
N THR A 182 -16.04 20.84 0.09
CA THR A 182 -16.30 20.22 -1.21
C THR A 182 -15.01 19.91 -1.96
N LEU A 183 -14.01 20.79 -1.90
CA LEU A 183 -12.69 20.53 -2.48
C LEU A 183 -12.05 19.27 -1.90
N LYS A 184 -12.08 19.11 -0.56
CA LYS A 184 -11.59 17.88 0.11
C LYS A 184 -12.35 16.64 -0.40
N ALA A 185 -13.68 16.73 -0.53
CA ALA A 185 -14.50 15.63 -1.01
C ALA A 185 -14.21 15.25 -2.48
N LEU A 186 -13.97 16.23 -3.35
CA LEU A 186 -13.58 15.99 -4.74
C LEU A 186 -12.19 15.39 -4.85
N ILE A 187 -11.21 15.88 -4.09
CA ILE A 187 -9.87 15.26 -4.05
C ILE A 187 -9.98 13.79 -3.62
N LYS A 188 -10.77 13.49 -2.58
CA LYS A 188 -11.04 12.12 -2.15
C LYS A 188 -11.65 11.29 -3.28
N LYS A 189 -12.67 11.82 -3.98
CA LYS A 189 -13.33 11.14 -5.11
C LYS A 189 -12.34 10.83 -6.24
N LEU A 190 -11.53 11.81 -6.66
CA LEU A 190 -10.54 11.64 -7.73
C LEU A 190 -9.47 10.61 -7.35
N LEU A 191 -8.99 10.63 -6.10
CA LEU A 191 -8.08 9.60 -5.59
C LEU A 191 -8.72 8.22 -5.61
N LYS A 192 -9.98 8.12 -5.15
CA LYS A 192 -10.74 6.87 -5.14
C LYS A 192 -10.83 6.26 -6.54
N GLU A 193 -11.18 7.07 -7.53
CA GLU A 193 -11.29 6.65 -8.93
C GLU A 193 -9.93 6.26 -9.53
N ARG A 194 -8.90 7.10 -9.33
CA ARG A 194 -7.57 6.90 -9.92
C ARG A 194 -6.86 5.65 -9.39
N TYR A 195 -7.04 5.34 -8.11
CA TYR A 195 -6.43 4.17 -7.47
C TYR A 195 -7.37 2.97 -7.36
N GLU A 196 -8.62 3.10 -7.82
CA GLU A 196 -9.69 2.09 -7.74
C GLU A 196 -9.88 1.58 -6.31
N ILE A 197 -10.00 2.52 -5.37
CA ILE A 197 -10.15 2.24 -3.94
C ILE A 197 -11.62 1.92 -3.66
N PRO A 198 -11.95 0.78 -3.02
CA PRO A 198 -13.32 0.49 -2.61
C PRO A 198 -13.76 1.39 -1.44
N ASP A 199 -15.06 1.42 -1.16
CA ASP A 199 -15.56 2.08 0.06
C ASP A 199 -15.04 1.38 1.32
N PHE A 200 -14.69 2.17 2.32
CA PHE A 200 -14.14 1.68 3.59
C PHE A 200 -15.30 1.18 4.46
N THR A 201 -15.79 -0.02 4.14
CA THR A 201 -16.86 -0.68 4.88
C THR A 201 -16.76 -2.20 4.78
N THR A 202 -17.02 -2.85 5.90
CA THR A 202 -17.12 -4.31 6.02
C THR A 202 -18.55 -4.82 5.87
N VAL A 203 -19.53 -3.92 5.73
CA VAL A 203 -20.94 -4.27 5.58
C VAL A 203 -21.36 -4.15 4.12
N ILE A 204 -22.13 -5.12 3.63
CA ILE A 204 -22.75 -5.03 2.31
C ILE A 204 -24.04 -4.24 2.47
N SER A 205 -24.07 -3.02 1.92
CA SER A 205 -25.33 -2.27 1.78
C SER A 205 -26.23 -3.04 0.82
N SER A 206 -27.35 -3.55 1.36
CA SER A 206 -28.38 -4.29 0.61
C SER A 206 -29.22 -3.37 -0.25
#